data_AF-A0A0P9Y090-F1
#
_entry.id   AF-A0A0P9Y090-F1
#
_cell.length_a   1.000
_cell.length_b   1.000
_cell.length_c   1.000
_cell.angle_alpha   90.00
_cell.angle_beta   90.00
_cell.angle_gamma   90.00
#
_symmetry.space_group_name_H-M   'P 1'
#
loop_
_entity.id
_entity.type
_entity.pdbx_description
1 polymer ?
#
loop_
_entity_poly.entity_id
_entity_poly.type
_entity_poly.pdbx_seq_one_letter_code
_entity_poly.pdbx_strand_id
1 'polypeptide(L)'
;MKFVCTAQITIESCTTLHCSRIEPMMSNHSSSTPAQSRPHFIWFSLIPVIPAVAWILTQSGTSTTNLLACAALLAIGLGACALAARTQQNDVRRAVAQALDHHQAHNAQTSAMSSHAQLNEVFLGAMPIWAKQVESSRQQTETAIVELSSRFMGISERLQETVQASQHAAGELDGQNADGALKVLSQSDSELSQVIDSLKATQASRDQTLSQVRSLTAYTGELRTMAADVAAIAAQTNLLALNAAIEAARAGEAGRGFAVVA
;
A
#
# COMPACT_ATOMS: atom_id res chain seq x y z
N MET A 1 -28.45 -34.31 -18.08
CA MET A 1 -27.77 -34.81 -16.86
C MET A 1 -26.37 -35.40 -17.17
N LYS A 2 -25.58 -34.76 -18.05
CA LYS A 2 -24.20 -35.20 -18.42
C LYS A 2 -23.15 -34.07 -18.41
N PHE A 3 -23.53 -32.83 -18.11
CA PHE A 3 -22.61 -31.68 -18.09
C PHE A 3 -22.10 -31.28 -16.71
N VAL A 4 -22.69 -31.82 -15.62
CA VAL A 4 -22.28 -31.47 -14.24
C VAL A 4 -21.11 -32.35 -13.74
N CYS A 5 -20.87 -33.51 -14.36
CA CYS A 5 -19.77 -34.41 -13.94
C CYS A 5 -18.39 -33.99 -14.48
N THR A 6 -18.31 -33.24 -15.58
CA THR A 6 -17.02 -32.86 -16.19
C THR A 6 -16.35 -31.69 -15.46
N ALA A 7 -17.13 -30.86 -14.75
CA ALA A 7 -16.58 -29.74 -13.97
C ALA A 7 -15.96 -30.20 -12.64
N GLN A 8 -16.49 -31.25 -12.01
CA GLN A 8 -15.99 -31.73 -10.71
C GLN A 8 -14.62 -32.41 -10.83
N ILE A 9 -14.35 -33.13 -11.92
CA ILE A 9 -13.08 -33.84 -12.16
C ILE A 9 -11.91 -32.87 -12.42
N THR A 10 -12.20 -31.68 -12.93
CA THR A 10 -11.16 -30.66 -13.20
C THR A 10 -10.72 -29.94 -11.92
N ILE A 11 -11.57 -29.95 -10.87
CA ILE A 11 -11.23 -29.34 -9.58
C ILE A 11 -10.40 -30.30 -8.72
N GLU A 12 -10.66 -31.62 -8.72
CA GLU A 12 -9.86 -32.58 -7.95
C GLU A 12 -8.44 -32.84 -8.50
N SER A 13 -8.24 -32.75 -9.82
CA SER A 13 -6.90 -32.89 -10.42
C SER A 13 -6.00 -31.67 -10.20
N CYS A 14 -6.57 -30.49 -9.91
CA CYS A 14 -5.77 -29.30 -9.60
C CYS A 14 -5.28 -29.30 -8.14
N THR A 15 -6.03 -29.92 -7.23
CA THR A 15 -5.66 -30.02 -5.81
C THR A 15 -4.57 -31.07 -5.54
N THR A 16 -4.37 -32.05 -6.44
CA THR A 16 -3.37 -33.12 -6.28
C THR A 16 -2.05 -32.87 -7.01
N LEU A 17 -1.99 -31.98 -8.01
CA LEU A 17 -0.73 -31.67 -8.72
C LEU A 17 0.09 -30.54 -8.09
N HIS A 18 -0.43 -29.80 -7.10
CA HIS A 18 0.32 -28.75 -6.42
C HIS A 18 0.96 -29.19 -5.09
N CYS A 19 0.85 -30.48 -4.75
CA CYS A 19 1.47 -31.07 -3.56
C CYS A 19 2.80 -31.77 -3.90
N SER A 20 3.63 -31.13 -4.73
CA SER A 20 5.01 -31.56 -4.94
C SER A 20 5.96 -30.46 -4.48
N ARG A 21 6.64 -30.77 -3.36
CA ARG A 21 7.93 -30.20 -2.97
C ARG A 21 7.91 -28.73 -2.54
N ILE A 22 7.23 -28.46 -1.43
CA ILE A 22 7.76 -27.50 -0.45
C ILE A 22 8.80 -28.27 0.37
N GLU A 23 10.02 -28.35 -0.15
CA GLU A 23 11.18 -28.54 0.71
C GLU A 23 11.13 -27.42 1.76
N PRO A 24 11.35 -27.71 3.05
CA PRO A 24 11.72 -26.65 3.95
C PRO A 24 13.06 -26.14 3.43
N MET A 25 13.02 -25.00 2.72
CA MET A 25 14.17 -24.13 2.62
C MET A 25 14.48 -23.75 4.07
N MET A 26 15.26 -24.61 4.72
CA MET A 26 16.13 -24.23 5.82
C MET A 26 16.99 -23.13 5.20
N SER A 27 16.47 -21.90 5.24
CA SER A 27 17.25 -20.71 5.09
C SER A 27 18.36 -20.91 6.10
N ASN A 28 19.52 -21.27 5.56
CA ASN A 28 20.76 -21.31 6.29
C ASN A 28 20.96 -19.85 6.73
N HIS A 29 20.33 -19.47 7.84
CA HIS A 29 20.79 -18.39 8.68
C HIS A 29 22.14 -18.89 9.15
N SER A 30 23.14 -18.76 8.28
CA SER A 30 24.47 -18.39 8.69
C SER A 30 24.27 -17.08 9.45
N SER A 31 23.91 -17.22 10.72
CA SER A 31 24.28 -16.30 11.75
C SER A 31 25.79 -16.26 11.71
N SER A 32 26.32 -15.48 10.76
CA SER A 32 27.57 -14.77 10.95
C SER A 32 27.30 -13.87 12.14
N THR A 33 27.36 -14.48 13.33
CA THR A 33 27.55 -13.80 14.58
C THR A 33 28.64 -12.79 14.28
N PRO A 34 28.36 -11.47 14.32
CA PRO A 34 29.42 -10.50 14.13
C PRO A 34 30.46 -10.88 15.17
N ALA A 35 31.66 -11.22 14.70
CA ALA A 35 32.76 -11.63 15.53
C ALA A 35 32.78 -10.66 16.70
N GLN A 36 32.42 -11.17 17.88
CA GLN A 36 32.28 -10.37 19.09
C GLN A 36 33.70 -9.99 19.45
N SER A 37 34.19 -8.94 18.82
CA SER A 37 35.54 -8.41 18.99
C SER A 37 35.54 -7.86 20.39
N ARG A 38 35.94 -8.73 21.32
CA ARG A 38 36.21 -8.37 22.71
C ARG A 38 37.06 -7.11 22.65
N PRO A 39 36.69 -6.01 23.32
CA PRO A 39 37.47 -4.80 23.30
C PRO A 39 38.85 -5.17 23.86
N HIS A 40 39.85 -5.29 22.98
CA HIS A 40 41.22 -5.51 23.39
C HIS A 40 41.61 -4.26 24.16
N PHE A 41 41.62 -4.39 25.49
CA PHE A 41 41.85 -3.31 26.42
C PHE A 41 43.23 -2.71 26.10
N ILE A 42 43.24 -1.49 25.53
CA ILE A 42 44.42 -0.79 24.96
C ILE A 42 45.60 -0.75 25.96
N TRP A 43 45.29 -0.82 27.25
CA TRP A 43 46.23 -0.93 28.37
C TRP A 43 47.20 -2.12 28.28
N PHE A 44 46.85 -3.23 27.62
CA PHE A 44 47.68 -4.44 27.59
C PHE A 44 49.07 -4.22 26.95
N SER A 45 49.19 -3.25 26.02
CA SER A 45 50.47 -2.91 25.40
C SER A 45 51.39 -2.08 26.32
N LEU A 46 50.85 -1.43 27.35
CA LEU A 46 51.61 -0.61 28.31
C LEU A 46 52.04 -1.39 29.56
N ILE A 47 51.31 -2.46 29.90
CA ILE A 47 51.57 -3.33 31.06
C ILE A 47 53.02 -3.88 31.09
N PRO A 48 53.67 -4.31 29.99
CA PRO A 48 55.06 -4.77 30.05
C PRO A 48 56.10 -3.65 30.01
N VAL A 49 55.75 -2.47 29.48
CA VAL A 49 56.69 -1.35 29.27
C VAL A 49 57.01 -0.66 30.60
N ILE A 50 56.01 -0.47 31.46
CA ILE A 50 56.14 0.18 32.77
C ILE A 50 57.13 -0.57 33.70
N PRO A 51 57.00 -1.90 33.94
CA PRO A 51 57.95 -2.64 34.77
C PRO A 51 59.34 -2.75 34.14
N ALA A 52 59.45 -2.81 32.81
CA ALA A 52 60.74 -2.83 32.13
C ALA A 52 61.53 -1.52 32.32
N VAL A 53 60.86 -0.36 32.21
CA VAL A 53 61.47 0.95 32.47
C VAL A 53 61.85 1.11 33.94
N ALA A 54 60.97 0.68 34.86
CA ALA A 54 61.26 0.71 36.29
C ALA A 54 62.47 -0.16 36.68
N TRP A 55 62.59 -1.36 36.09
CA TRP A 55 63.72 -2.27 36.32
C TRP A 55 65.04 -1.68 35.82
N ILE A 56 65.05 -1.05 34.64
CA ILE A 56 66.25 -0.40 34.09
C ILE A 56 66.72 0.72 35.02
N LEU A 57 65.79 1.53 35.54
CA LEU A 57 66.12 2.67 36.41
C LEU A 57 66.66 2.26 37.79
N THR A 58 66.21 1.12 38.36
CA THR A 58 66.66 0.67 39.69
C THR A 58 68.00 -0.07 39.66
N GLN A 59 68.32 -0.77 38.57
CA GLN A 59 69.49 -1.66 38.53
C GLN A 59 70.75 -1.01 37.92
N SER A 60 70.59 -0.01 37.04
CA SER A 60 71.69 0.44 36.14
C SER A 60 72.11 1.91 36.27
N GLY A 61 71.50 2.69 37.16
CA GLY A 61 71.80 4.11 37.39
C GLY A 61 71.42 5.04 36.22
N THR A 62 71.56 6.35 36.42
CA THR A 62 71.13 7.40 35.46
C THR A 62 72.17 7.72 34.38
N SER A 63 72.73 6.70 33.73
CA SER A 63 73.61 6.88 32.57
C SER A 63 72.81 7.37 31.35
N THR A 64 73.42 8.19 30.49
CA THR A 64 72.77 8.77 29.28
C THR A 64 72.26 7.69 28.32
N THR A 65 72.93 6.54 28.26
CA THR A 65 72.52 5.38 27.46
C THR A 65 71.23 4.73 27.96
N ASN A 66 71.03 4.67 29.28
CA ASN A 66 69.83 4.06 29.88
C ASN A 66 68.61 4.96 29.73
N LEU A 67 68.81 6.29 29.81
CA LEU A 67 67.77 7.28 29.53
C LEU A 67 67.27 7.18 28.07
N LEU A 68 68.19 7.01 27.11
CA LEU A 68 67.84 6.80 25.70
C LEU A 68 67.08 5.49 25.47
N ALA A 69 67.48 4.40 26.15
CA ALA A 69 66.78 3.12 26.08
C ALA A 69 65.34 3.21 26.63
N CYS A 70 65.14 3.88 27.76
CA CYS A 70 63.81 4.13 28.32
C CYS A 70 62.95 5.00 27.39
N ALA A 71 63.52 6.04 26.79
CA ALA A 71 62.81 6.90 25.83
C ALA A 71 62.37 6.12 24.58
N ALA A 72 63.23 5.23 24.06
CA ALA A 72 62.90 4.37 22.93
C ALA A 72 61.76 3.39 23.25
N LEU A 73 61.78 2.75 24.43
CA LEU A 73 60.71 1.85 24.87
C LEU A 73 59.37 2.56 25.04
N LEU A 74 59.37 3.77 25.60
CA LEU A 74 58.15 4.59 25.73
C LEU A 74 57.62 5.02 24.36
N ALA A 75 58.49 5.40 23.41
CA ALA A 75 58.09 5.77 22.06
C ALA A 75 57.45 4.59 21.31
N ILE A 76 58.02 3.38 21.43
CA ILE A 76 57.47 2.15 20.85
C ILE A 76 56.12 1.82 21.50
N GLY A 77 56.00 1.93 22.82
CA GLY A 77 54.75 1.68 23.55
C GLY A 77 53.63 2.66 23.16
N LEU A 78 53.94 3.95 23.03
CA LEU A 78 52.99 4.97 22.56
C LEU A 78 52.59 4.77 21.09
N GLY A 79 53.53 4.40 20.23
CA GLY A 79 53.27 4.07 18.83
C GLY A 79 52.35 2.86 18.68
N ALA A 80 52.60 1.78 19.42
CA ALA A 80 51.76 0.59 19.46
C ALA A 80 50.33 0.91 19.98
N CYS A 81 50.24 1.71 21.04
CA CYS A 81 48.97 2.18 21.59
C CYS A 81 48.16 3.02 20.58
N ALA A 82 48.82 3.96 19.87
CA ALA A 82 48.18 4.78 18.86
C ALA A 82 47.68 3.98 17.65
N LEU A 83 48.44 2.97 17.21
CA LEU A 83 48.03 2.06 16.14
C LEU A 83 46.84 1.21 16.59
N ALA A 84 46.88 0.63 17.79
CA ALA A 84 45.78 -0.16 18.35
C ALA A 84 44.49 0.67 18.53
N ALA A 85 44.60 1.93 18.97
CA ALA A 85 43.47 2.83 19.08
C ALA A 85 42.86 3.16 17.69
N ARG A 86 43.71 3.37 16.68
CA ARG A 86 43.25 3.64 15.30
C ARG A 86 42.57 2.41 14.68
N THR A 87 43.10 1.21 14.89
CA THR A 87 42.46 -0.02 14.39
C THR A 87 41.12 -0.23 15.05
N GLN A 88 41.03 -0.05 16.38
CA GLN A 88 39.78 -0.19 17.11
C GLN A 88 38.72 0.83 16.65
N GLN A 89 39.11 2.08 16.41
CA GLN A 89 38.18 3.09 15.85
C GLN A 89 37.66 2.69 14.46
N ASN A 90 38.53 2.15 13.62
CA ASN A 90 38.14 1.69 12.28
C ASN A 90 37.19 0.49 12.34
N ASP A 91 37.42 -0.45 13.25
CA ASP A 91 36.56 -1.62 13.42
C ASP A 91 35.17 -1.22 13.95
N VAL A 92 35.10 -0.30 14.90
CA VAL A 92 33.82 0.24 15.38
C VAL A 92 33.08 0.97 14.26
N ARG A 93 33.77 1.80 13.46
CA ARG A 93 33.16 2.48 12.31
C ARG A 93 32.60 1.50 11.28
N ARG A 94 33.32 0.42 10.99
CA ARG A 94 32.87 -0.64 10.07
C ARG A 94 31.64 -1.38 10.62
N ALA A 95 31.67 -1.74 11.91
CA ALA A 95 30.54 -2.41 12.55
C ALA A 95 29.27 -1.55 12.55
N VAL A 96 29.40 -0.25 12.82
CA VAL A 96 28.27 0.70 12.75
C VAL A 96 27.76 0.87 11.32
N ALA A 97 28.65 1.01 10.33
CA ALA A 97 28.26 1.11 8.93
C ALA A 97 27.50 -0.13 8.45
N GLN A 98 27.96 -1.33 8.81
CA GLN A 98 27.29 -2.58 8.49
C GLN A 98 25.93 -2.71 9.20
N ALA A 99 25.82 -2.30 10.46
CA ALA A 99 24.56 -2.31 11.18
C ALA A 99 23.54 -1.35 10.54
N LEU A 100 23.98 -0.16 10.12
CA LEU A 100 23.12 0.82 9.47
C LEU A 100 22.62 0.34 8.11
N ASP A 101 23.51 -0.23 7.30
CA ASP A 101 23.17 -0.81 5.98
C ASP A 101 22.19 -1.99 6.12
N HIS A 102 22.40 -2.86 7.11
CA HIS A 102 21.49 -3.96 7.40
C HIS A 102 20.11 -3.46 7.85
N HIS A 103 20.05 -2.43 8.69
CA HIS A 103 18.78 -1.81 9.09
C HIS A 103 18.07 -1.13 7.91
N GLN A 104 18.80 -0.46 7.02
CA GLN A 104 18.21 0.15 5.82
C GLN A 104 17.64 -0.89 4.86
N ALA A 105 18.39 -1.96 4.59
CA ALA A 105 17.94 -3.06 3.73
C ALA A 105 16.69 -3.76 4.31
N HIS A 106 16.69 -4.03 5.63
CA HIS A 106 15.56 -4.65 6.31
C HIS A 106 14.31 -3.75 6.27
N ASN A 107 14.47 -2.45 6.52
CA ASN A 107 13.34 -1.51 6.47
C ASN A 107 12.78 -1.37 5.05
N ALA A 108 13.64 -1.26 4.03
CA ALA A 108 13.21 -1.19 2.63
C ALA A 108 12.41 -2.43 2.21
N GLN A 109 12.86 -3.62 2.60
CA GLN A 109 12.15 -4.87 2.32
C GLN A 109 10.81 -4.96 3.09
N THR A 110 10.79 -4.53 4.36
CA THR A 110 9.58 -4.54 5.19
C THR A 110 8.53 -3.55 4.64
N SER A 111 8.94 -2.36 4.21
CA SER A 111 8.05 -1.36 3.58
C SER A 111 7.51 -1.81 2.23
N ALA A 112 8.31 -2.51 1.43
CA ALA A 112 7.84 -3.09 0.16
C ALA A 112 6.79 -4.19 0.43
N MET A 113 7.05 -5.10 1.39
CA MET A 113 6.12 -6.16 1.76
C MET A 113 4.80 -5.60 2.34
N SER A 114 4.85 -4.57 3.19
CA SER A 114 3.64 -3.95 3.76
C SER A 114 2.81 -3.22 2.71
N SER A 115 3.46 -2.57 1.73
CA SER A 115 2.78 -1.91 0.60
C SER A 115 2.05 -2.93 -0.28
N HIS A 116 2.68 -4.08 -0.56
CA HIS A 116 2.05 -5.19 -1.28
C HIS A 116 0.88 -5.79 -0.48
N ALA A 117 1.02 -5.95 0.83
CA ALA A 117 -0.04 -6.45 1.69
C ALA A 117 -1.26 -5.49 1.73
N GLN A 118 -1.04 -4.18 1.84
CA GLN A 118 -2.11 -3.17 1.78
C GLN A 118 -2.82 -3.15 0.43
N LEU A 119 -2.07 -3.21 -0.69
CA LEU A 119 -2.67 -3.31 -2.02
C LEU A 119 -3.54 -4.56 -2.14
N ASN A 120 -3.04 -5.71 -1.67
CA ASN A 120 -3.78 -6.96 -1.73
C ASN A 120 -5.07 -6.91 -0.88
N GLU A 121 -5.02 -6.26 0.29
CA GLU A 121 -6.19 -6.05 1.15
C GLU A 121 -7.24 -5.17 0.45
N VAL A 122 -6.83 -4.07 -0.19
CA VAL A 122 -7.73 -3.19 -0.95
C VAL A 122 -8.33 -3.92 -2.16
N PHE A 123 -7.53 -4.68 -2.91
CA PHE A 123 -8.01 -5.46 -4.06
C PHE A 123 -9.01 -6.55 -3.63
N LEU A 124 -8.71 -7.29 -2.56
CA LEU A 124 -9.60 -8.32 -2.02
C LEU A 124 -10.87 -7.71 -1.41
N GLY A 125 -10.80 -6.50 -0.84
CA GLY A 125 -11.97 -5.77 -0.34
C GLY A 125 -12.85 -5.19 -1.46
N ALA A 126 -12.25 -4.72 -2.54
CA ALA A 126 -12.97 -4.13 -3.67
C ALA A 126 -13.66 -5.18 -4.56
N MET A 127 -13.02 -6.33 -4.80
CA MET A 127 -13.57 -7.38 -5.68
C MET A 127 -15.01 -7.82 -5.32
N PRO A 128 -15.38 -8.10 -4.06
CA PRO A 128 -16.75 -8.47 -3.71
C PRO A 128 -17.74 -7.30 -3.87
N ILE A 129 -17.29 -6.06 -3.70
CA ILE A 129 -18.14 -4.87 -3.95
C ILE A 129 -18.46 -4.78 -5.44
N TRP A 130 -17.47 -4.97 -6.31
CA TRP A 130 -17.66 -4.97 -7.76
C TRP A 130 -18.54 -6.12 -8.21
N ALA A 131 -18.33 -7.32 -7.68
CA ALA A 131 -19.18 -8.48 -7.95
C ALA A 131 -20.65 -8.20 -7.56
N LYS A 132 -20.87 -7.61 -6.37
CA LYS A 132 -22.21 -7.23 -5.91
C LYS A 132 -22.84 -6.15 -6.80
N GLN A 133 -22.06 -5.16 -7.23
CA GLN A 133 -22.55 -4.09 -8.11
C GLN A 133 -22.93 -4.63 -9.50
N VAL A 134 -22.12 -5.53 -10.06
CA VAL A 134 -22.40 -6.18 -11.34
C VAL A 134 -23.66 -7.04 -11.24
N GLU A 135 -23.80 -7.85 -10.18
CA GLU A 135 -25.01 -8.66 -9.99
C GLU A 135 -26.25 -7.78 -9.81
N SER A 136 -26.15 -6.71 -9.02
CA SER A 136 -27.25 -5.75 -8.85
C SER A 136 -27.65 -5.09 -10.17
N SER A 137 -26.67 -4.73 -11.02
CA SER A 137 -26.92 -4.15 -12.34
C SER A 137 -27.55 -5.16 -13.29
N ARG A 138 -27.09 -6.42 -13.26
CA ARG A 138 -27.68 -7.54 -14.01
C ARG A 138 -29.15 -7.71 -13.66
N GLN A 139 -29.47 -7.75 -12.37
CA GLN A 139 -30.83 -7.96 -11.87
C GLN A 139 -31.78 -6.79 -12.16
N GLN A 140 -31.28 -5.54 -12.08
CA GLN A 140 -32.02 -4.36 -12.53
C GLN A 140 -32.33 -4.41 -14.02
N THR A 141 -31.36 -4.81 -14.84
CA THR A 141 -31.54 -4.93 -16.30
C THR A 141 -32.58 -6.00 -16.64
N GLU A 142 -32.52 -7.16 -15.97
CA GLU A 142 -33.49 -8.24 -16.13
C GLU A 142 -34.92 -7.77 -15.79
N THR A 143 -35.07 -7.04 -14.67
CA THR A 143 -36.37 -6.48 -14.26
C THR A 143 -36.89 -5.44 -15.25
N ALA A 144 -36.03 -4.54 -15.72
CA ALA A 144 -36.39 -3.53 -16.72
C ALA A 144 -36.83 -4.16 -18.06
N ILE A 145 -36.19 -5.25 -18.48
CA ILE A 145 -36.56 -5.99 -19.70
C ILE A 145 -37.95 -6.62 -19.55
N VAL A 146 -38.24 -7.23 -18.40
CA VAL A 146 -39.56 -7.82 -18.12
C VAL A 146 -40.65 -6.76 -18.10
N GLU A 147 -40.43 -5.62 -17.44
CA GLU A 147 -41.39 -4.52 -17.40
C GLU A 147 -41.62 -3.93 -18.80
N LEU A 148 -40.54 -3.71 -19.56
CA LEU A 148 -40.64 -3.21 -20.93
C LEU A 148 -41.44 -4.17 -21.82
N SER A 149 -41.19 -5.47 -21.71
CA SER A 149 -41.92 -6.49 -22.46
C SER A 149 -43.41 -6.51 -22.11
N SER A 150 -43.73 -6.39 -20.81
CA SER A 150 -45.10 -6.28 -20.33
C SER A 150 -45.82 -5.05 -20.89
N ARG A 151 -45.17 -3.88 -20.84
CA ARG A 151 -45.70 -2.64 -21.42
C ARG A 151 -45.92 -2.78 -22.94
N PHE A 152 -44.99 -3.41 -23.65
CA PHE A 152 -45.12 -3.64 -25.09
C PHE A 152 -46.30 -4.57 -25.42
N MET A 153 -46.51 -5.64 -24.66
CA MET A 153 -47.68 -6.50 -24.81
C MET A 153 -48.98 -5.73 -24.58
N GLY A 154 -49.04 -4.89 -23.53
CA GLY A 154 -50.21 -4.05 -23.28
C GLY A 154 -50.50 -3.04 -24.39
N ILE A 155 -49.47 -2.44 -24.99
CA ILE A 155 -49.62 -1.56 -26.16
C ILE A 155 -50.13 -2.36 -27.37
N SER A 156 -49.58 -3.54 -27.63
CA SER A 156 -50.00 -4.40 -28.74
C SER A 156 -51.46 -4.84 -28.60
N GLU A 157 -51.89 -5.16 -27.40
CA GLU A 157 -53.28 -5.53 -27.09
C GLU A 157 -54.23 -4.35 -27.34
N ARG A 158 -53.92 -3.17 -26.79
CA ARG A 158 -54.69 -1.94 -27.03
C ARG A 158 -54.74 -1.56 -28.51
N LEU A 159 -53.65 -1.78 -29.25
CA LEU A 159 -53.60 -1.54 -30.70
C LEU A 159 -54.55 -2.49 -31.44
N GLN A 160 -54.54 -3.78 -31.09
CA GLN A 160 -55.46 -4.77 -31.66
C GLN A 160 -56.93 -4.44 -31.33
N GLU A 161 -57.22 -4.05 -30.09
CA GLU A 161 -58.55 -3.60 -29.67
C GLU A 161 -58.99 -2.37 -30.46
N THR A 162 -58.10 -1.39 -30.65
CA THR A 162 -58.38 -0.17 -31.44
C THR A 162 -58.61 -0.48 -32.91
N VAL A 163 -57.84 -1.41 -33.50
CA VAL A 163 -58.01 -1.85 -34.88
C VAL A 163 -59.33 -2.61 -35.06
N GLN A 164 -59.69 -3.51 -34.14
CA GLN A 164 -60.98 -4.20 -34.17
C GLN A 164 -62.15 -3.23 -33.99
N ALA A 165 -62.05 -2.28 -33.05
CA ALA A 165 -63.05 -1.25 -32.84
C ALA A 165 -63.21 -0.37 -34.08
N SER A 166 -62.10 -0.01 -34.74
CA SER A 166 -62.13 0.74 -36.00
C SER A 166 -62.75 -0.07 -37.15
N GLN A 167 -62.52 -1.38 -37.21
CA GLN A 167 -63.12 -2.27 -38.21
C GLN A 167 -64.62 -2.50 -37.97
N HIS A 168 -65.07 -2.61 -36.71
CA HIS A 168 -66.49 -2.64 -36.37
C HIS A 168 -67.17 -1.30 -36.70
N ALA A 169 -66.55 -0.18 -36.31
CA ALA A 169 -67.06 1.15 -36.64
C ALA A 169 -67.09 1.43 -38.15
N ALA A 170 -66.17 0.85 -38.93
CA ALA A 170 -66.17 0.90 -40.39
C ALA A 170 -67.17 -0.08 -41.04
N GLY A 171 -67.53 -1.18 -40.36
CA GLY A 171 -68.61 -2.09 -40.77
C GLY A 171 -70.01 -1.55 -40.47
N GLU A 172 -70.14 -0.71 -39.44
CA GLU A 172 -71.37 -0.01 -39.04
C GLU A 172 -71.42 1.44 -39.56
N LEU A 173 -71.09 1.64 -40.85
CA LEU A 173 -71.27 2.92 -41.54
C LEU A 173 -72.76 3.26 -41.72
N ASP A 174 -73.41 3.58 -40.59
CA ASP A 174 -74.61 4.38 -40.50
C ASP A 174 -74.46 5.40 -39.36
N GLY A 175 -73.67 6.45 -39.64
CA GLY A 175 -74.00 7.81 -39.19
C GLY A 175 -73.54 8.35 -37.82
N GLN A 176 -73.00 7.58 -36.87
CA GLN A 176 -72.87 8.09 -35.46
C GLN A 176 -71.47 8.12 -34.80
N ASN A 177 -70.39 7.59 -35.42
CA ASN A 177 -69.14 7.27 -34.70
C ASN A 177 -67.94 8.24 -34.81
N ALA A 178 -68.09 9.45 -35.36
CA ALA A 178 -66.99 10.43 -35.38
C ALA A 178 -66.49 10.81 -33.97
N ASP A 179 -67.34 10.68 -32.95
CA ASP A 179 -67.05 11.06 -31.56
C ASP A 179 -66.16 10.04 -30.83
N GLY A 180 -66.30 8.73 -31.15
CA GLY A 180 -65.53 7.66 -30.50
C GLY A 180 -64.05 7.65 -30.90
N ALA A 181 -63.76 7.81 -32.19
CA ALA A 181 -62.39 7.88 -32.70
C ALA A 181 -61.64 9.14 -32.17
N LEU A 182 -62.35 10.26 -32.05
CA LEU A 182 -61.80 11.50 -31.49
C LEU A 182 -61.45 11.34 -30.00
N LYS A 183 -62.27 10.60 -29.25
CA LYS A 183 -62.04 10.33 -27.83
C LYS A 183 -60.80 9.49 -27.57
N VAL A 184 -60.62 8.40 -28.34
CA VAL A 184 -59.43 7.52 -28.29
C VAL A 184 -58.16 8.28 -28.65
N LEU A 185 -58.22 9.16 -29.65
CA LEU A 185 -57.08 9.98 -30.04
C LEU A 185 -56.68 10.97 -28.93
N SER A 186 -57.65 11.63 -28.27
CA SER A 186 -57.36 12.54 -27.14
C SER A 186 -56.79 11.80 -25.92
N GLN A 187 -57.26 10.58 -25.66
CA GLN A 187 -56.74 9.72 -24.60
C GLN A 187 -55.27 9.35 -24.88
N SER A 188 -54.96 8.97 -26.12
CA SER A 188 -53.61 8.59 -26.55
C SER A 188 -52.65 9.77 -26.47
N ASP A 189 -53.09 10.99 -26.84
CA ASP A 189 -52.30 12.22 -26.73
C ASP A 189 -51.93 12.54 -25.27
N SER A 190 -52.89 12.38 -24.35
CA SER A 190 -52.67 12.53 -22.92
C SER A 190 -51.67 11.51 -22.35
N GLU A 191 -51.81 10.23 -22.71
CA GLU A 191 -50.86 9.18 -22.31
C GLU A 191 -49.45 9.46 -22.84
N LEU A 192 -49.33 9.91 -24.09
CA LEU A 192 -48.04 10.24 -24.71
C LEU A 192 -47.38 11.44 -24.01
N SER A 193 -48.17 12.46 -23.64
CA SER A 193 -47.69 13.61 -22.89
C SER A 193 -47.14 13.20 -21.52
N GLN A 194 -47.79 12.28 -20.80
CA GLN A 194 -47.29 11.76 -19.53
C GLN A 194 -45.96 11.00 -19.68
N VAL A 195 -45.80 10.25 -20.78
CA VAL A 195 -44.54 9.55 -21.08
C VAL A 195 -43.41 10.56 -21.33
N ILE A 196 -43.69 11.63 -22.09
CA ILE A 196 -42.72 12.71 -22.34
C ILE A 196 -42.29 13.37 -21.03
N ASP A 197 -43.23 13.66 -20.14
CA ASP A 197 -42.92 14.28 -18.85
C ASP A 197 -42.11 13.36 -17.93
N SER A 198 -42.42 12.06 -17.93
CA SER A 198 -41.62 11.06 -17.21
C SER A 198 -40.19 10.95 -17.77
N LEU A 199 -40.03 11.06 -19.08
CA LEU A 199 -38.71 11.04 -19.73
C LEU A 199 -37.91 12.29 -19.37
N LYS A 200 -38.55 13.48 -19.36
CA LYS A 200 -37.92 14.73 -18.91
C LYS A 200 -37.49 14.65 -17.45
N ALA A 201 -38.35 14.12 -16.56
CA ALA A 201 -38.01 13.94 -15.15
C ALA A 201 -36.83 12.97 -14.96
N THR A 202 -36.80 11.89 -15.74
CA THR A 202 -35.67 10.93 -15.74
C THR A 202 -34.39 11.58 -16.22
N GLN A 203 -34.44 12.39 -17.29
CA GLN A 203 -33.29 13.13 -17.80
C GLN A 203 -32.75 14.11 -16.75
N ALA A 204 -33.63 14.87 -16.09
CA ALA A 204 -33.23 15.79 -15.02
C ALA A 204 -32.56 15.05 -13.84
N SER A 205 -33.08 13.89 -13.45
CA SER A 205 -32.48 13.04 -12.40
C SER A 205 -31.09 12.52 -12.79
N ARG A 206 -30.90 12.16 -14.06
CA ARG A 206 -29.58 11.77 -14.59
C ARG A 206 -28.59 12.93 -14.54
N ASP A 207 -29.00 14.12 -14.96
CA ASP A 207 -28.16 15.32 -14.95
C ASP A 207 -27.75 15.70 -13.52
N GLN A 208 -28.68 15.62 -12.57
CA GLN A 208 -28.38 15.80 -11.14
C GLN A 208 -27.37 14.77 -10.63
N THR A 209 -27.53 13.51 -10.99
CA THR A 209 -26.59 12.44 -10.59
C THR A 209 -25.19 12.68 -11.17
N LEU A 210 -25.09 13.06 -12.44
CA LEU A 210 -23.81 13.42 -13.07
C LEU A 210 -23.14 14.61 -12.39
N SER A 211 -23.93 15.61 -11.97
CA SER A 211 -23.42 16.74 -11.19
C SER A 211 -22.82 16.29 -9.86
N GLN A 212 -23.50 15.42 -9.12
CA GLN A 212 -22.98 14.87 -7.85
C GLN A 212 -21.69 14.08 -8.05
N VAL A 213 -21.59 13.27 -9.11
CA VAL A 213 -20.35 12.52 -9.45
C VAL A 213 -19.19 13.48 -9.77
N ARG A 214 -19.46 14.58 -10.49
CA ARG A 214 -18.43 15.61 -10.76
C ARG A 214 -17.95 16.27 -9.47
N SER A 215 -18.87 16.64 -8.56
CA SER A 215 -18.51 17.19 -7.25
C SER A 215 -17.69 16.21 -6.42
N LEU A 216 -18.06 14.92 -6.41
CA LEU A 216 -17.29 13.88 -5.72
C LEU A 216 -15.88 13.75 -6.28
N THR A 217 -15.72 13.84 -7.61
CA THR A 217 -14.42 13.82 -8.29
C THR A 217 -13.56 15.03 -7.89
N ALA A 218 -14.17 16.22 -7.77
CA ALA A 218 -13.47 17.41 -7.29
C ALA A 218 -12.99 17.23 -5.84
N TYR A 219 -13.85 16.75 -4.95
CA TYR A 219 -13.47 16.48 -3.55
C TYR A 219 -12.35 15.45 -3.43
N THR A 220 -12.35 14.40 -4.25
CA THR A 220 -11.24 13.43 -4.27
C THR A 220 -9.94 14.05 -4.77
N GLY A 221 -10.00 14.99 -5.72
CA GLY A 221 -8.86 15.80 -6.15
C GLY A 221 -8.28 16.67 -5.03
N GLU A 222 -9.14 17.32 -4.26
CA GLU A 222 -8.74 18.11 -3.07
C GLU A 222 -8.10 17.23 -2.00
N LEU A 223 -8.71 16.08 -1.68
CA LEU A 223 -8.16 15.12 -0.71
C LEU A 223 -6.76 14.62 -1.11
N ARG A 224 -6.54 14.36 -2.40
CA ARG A 224 -5.20 13.99 -2.92
C ARG A 224 -4.19 15.10 -2.69
N THR A 225 -4.60 16.36 -2.86
CA THR A 225 -3.72 17.52 -2.64
C THR A 225 -3.39 17.65 -1.16
N MET A 226 -4.38 17.57 -0.27
CA MET A 226 -4.16 17.57 1.18
C MET A 226 -3.23 16.43 1.63
N ALA A 227 -3.40 15.23 1.07
CA ALA A 227 -2.54 14.09 1.36
C ALA A 227 -1.07 14.32 0.91
N ALA A 228 -0.88 14.97 -0.24
CA ALA A 228 0.45 15.35 -0.72
C ALA A 228 1.11 16.40 0.20
N ASP A 229 0.35 17.38 0.68
CA ASP A 229 0.83 18.39 1.62
C ASP A 229 1.24 17.75 2.96
N VAL A 230 0.42 16.84 3.50
CA VAL A 230 0.75 16.09 4.71
C VAL A 230 2.02 15.26 4.51
N ALA A 231 2.18 14.60 3.36
CA ALA A 231 3.40 13.86 3.03
C ALA A 231 4.63 14.78 2.96
N ALA A 232 4.49 15.99 2.41
CA ALA A 232 5.57 16.98 2.36
C ALA A 232 5.96 17.47 3.77
N ILE A 233 4.98 17.75 4.64
CA ILE A 233 5.22 18.12 6.04
C ILE A 233 5.89 16.98 6.80
N ALA A 234 5.45 15.74 6.60
CA ALA A 234 6.07 14.57 7.20
C ALA A 234 7.54 14.41 6.75
N ALA A 235 7.83 14.60 5.46
CA ALA A 235 9.19 14.55 4.95
C ALA A 235 10.09 15.66 5.52
N GLN A 236 9.56 16.88 5.66
CA GLN A 236 10.28 17.99 6.29
C GLN A 236 10.52 17.74 7.79
N THR A 237 9.53 17.18 8.48
CA THR A 237 9.64 16.80 9.89
C THR A 237 10.67 15.69 10.08
N ASN A 238 10.69 14.71 9.18
CA ASN A 238 11.70 13.66 9.17
C ASN A 238 13.12 14.21 8.95
N LEU A 239 13.30 15.20 8.07
CA LEU A 239 14.59 15.88 7.89
C LEU A 239 15.01 16.69 9.13
N LEU A 240 14.06 17.37 9.79
CA LEU A 240 14.31 18.10 11.03
C LEU A 240 14.72 17.15 12.16
N ALA A 241 13.98 16.05 12.32
CA ALA A 241 14.26 14.98 13.28
C ALA A 241 15.65 14.37 13.05
N LEU A 242 15.98 14.06 11.79
CA LEU A 242 17.30 13.55 11.41
C LEU A 242 18.42 14.52 11.77
N ASN A 243 18.25 15.82 11.46
CA ASN A 243 19.23 16.85 11.84
C ASN A 243 19.37 16.96 13.37
N ALA A 244 18.26 16.86 14.11
CA ALA A 244 18.28 16.86 15.57
C ALA A 244 18.99 15.63 16.15
N ALA A 245 18.77 14.44 15.57
CA ALA A 245 19.45 13.21 15.97
C ALA A 245 20.96 13.27 15.70
N ILE A 246 21.39 13.85 14.58
CA ILE A 246 22.82 14.08 14.27
C ILE A 246 23.44 15.02 15.31
N GLU A 247 22.79 16.13 15.65
CA GLU A 247 23.35 17.10 16.59
C GLU A 247 23.34 16.55 18.03
N ALA A 248 22.35 15.75 18.39
CA ALA A 248 22.31 15.01 19.65
C ALA A 248 23.46 14.00 19.74
N ALA A 249 23.77 13.27 18.66
CA ALA A 249 24.92 12.37 18.60
C ALA A 249 26.25 13.12 18.71
N ARG A 250 26.32 14.34 18.14
CA ARG A 250 27.50 15.22 18.21
C ARG A 250 27.75 15.76 19.62
N ALA A 251 26.70 16.00 20.40
CA ALA A 251 26.78 16.43 21.80
C ALA A 251 27.20 15.31 22.78
N GLY A 252 27.30 14.05 22.32
CA GLY A 252 27.78 12.92 23.13
C GLY A 252 26.86 12.61 24.32
N GLU A 253 27.43 12.44 25.51
CA GLU A 253 26.66 12.12 26.73
C GLU A 253 25.63 13.21 27.09
N ALA A 254 25.89 14.48 26.75
CA ALA A 254 24.94 15.58 26.98
C ALA A 254 23.73 15.55 26.03
N GLY A 255 23.82 14.84 24.89
CA GLY A 255 22.76 14.75 23.87
C GLY A 255 21.85 13.53 24.01
N ARG A 256 22.14 12.58 24.90
CA ARG A 256 21.38 11.30 25.02
C ARG A 256 19.89 11.48 25.30
N GLY A 257 19.50 12.52 26.05
CA GLY A 257 18.08 12.80 26.33
C GLY A 257 17.32 13.33 25.12
N PHE A 258 17.99 14.09 24.24
CA PHE A 258 17.36 14.66 23.04
C PHE A 258 17.27 13.65 21.89
N ALA A 259 18.21 12.69 21.81
CA ALA A 259 18.18 11.60 20.83
C ALA A 259 17.01 10.61 21.01
N VAL A 260 16.36 10.59 22.18
CA VAL A 260 15.20 9.72 22.46
C VAL A 260 13.88 10.36 22.01
N VAL A 261 13.86 11.68 21.81
CA VAL A 261 12.66 12.46 21.46
C VAL A 261 12.63 12.83 19.97
N ALA A 262 13.80 12.94 19.34
CA ALA A 262 13.97 13.19 17.90
C ALA A 262 13.71 11.94 17.06
#